data_AF-A0A0C7N558-F1
#
_entry.id   AF-A0A0C7N558-F1
#
_cell.length_a   1.000
_cell.length_b   1.000
_cell.length_c   1.000
_cell.angle_alpha   90.00
_cell.angle_beta   90.00
_cell.angle_gamma   90.00
#
_symmetry.space_group_name_H-M   'P 1'
#
loop_
_entity.id
_entity.type
_entity.pdbx_description
1 polymer ?
#
loop_
_entity_poly.entity_id
_entity_poly.type
_entity_poly.pdbx_seq_one_letter_code
_entity_poly.pdbx_strand_id
1 'polypeptide(L)'
;MSNDPYVDYSQLLSHLLTEEGDLNDGVVSFLYHLFPGDLFVRAMSLLDSRDMFIYLFDDSRNACKHSESTETEPDRDFVASSSPSRGSENKLVKKSLEQDQKNHIPETTKTRAQQATGERKLDTDRDLNGVANTGISRETSQKKCNVSSGIQGKNMVDALYDDDPAQRIVNRLVIKQNNDQTPPVCVDLNRWFCSCEEFNTQFLQNIIKPTNTDPPDQTTLYSRAVQDLNTDHVPQRSDRFAQLPHNPADHVQHYFRHEMAMCPHLLAFAILLQTSARVLSYFTDTNMTVYLITVHNLDEWLNLHLNVVD
;
A
#
# COMPACT_ATOMS: atom_id res chain seq x y z
N MET A 1 33.37 -10.28 8.69
CA MET A 1 32.56 -9.49 7.75
C MET A 1 32.56 -10.26 6.44
N SER A 2 31.46 -10.97 6.17
CA SER A 2 31.25 -11.65 4.90
C SER A 2 31.31 -10.57 3.82
N ASN A 3 32.23 -10.70 2.86
CA ASN A 3 32.32 -9.85 1.68
C ASN A 3 31.18 -10.21 0.72
N ASP A 4 29.94 -10.18 1.18
CA ASP A 4 28.82 -10.30 0.27
C ASP A 4 28.75 -9.03 -0.56
N PRO A 5 28.75 -9.14 -1.91
CA PRO A 5 28.67 -7.98 -2.77
C PRO A 5 27.36 -7.24 -2.47
N TYR A 6 27.48 -5.99 -2.05
CA TYR A 6 26.33 -5.12 -1.88
C TYR A 6 25.66 -4.90 -3.25
N VAL A 7 24.35 -5.14 -3.30
CA VAL A 7 23.49 -4.89 -4.46
C VAL A 7 22.54 -3.76 -4.08
N ASP A 8 22.49 -2.69 -4.88
CA ASP A 8 21.46 -1.64 -4.75
C ASP A 8 20.19 -2.13 -5.47
N TYR A 9 19.23 -2.61 -4.70
CA TYR A 9 18.01 -3.19 -5.24
C TYR A 9 17.09 -2.13 -5.86
N SER A 10 17.00 -0.94 -5.28
CA SER A 10 16.27 0.19 -5.88
C SER A 10 16.78 0.52 -7.27
N GLN A 11 18.09 0.61 -7.45
CA GLN A 11 18.69 0.88 -8.76
C GLN A 11 18.46 -0.29 -9.73
N LEU A 12 18.72 -1.53 -9.31
CA LEU A 12 18.53 -2.70 -10.15
C LEU A 12 17.08 -2.83 -10.64
N LEU A 13 16.12 -2.71 -9.73
CA LEU A 13 14.69 -2.82 -10.05
C LEU A 13 14.18 -1.61 -10.85
N SER A 14 14.84 -0.45 -10.78
CA SER A 14 14.51 0.69 -11.65
C SER A 14 14.79 0.41 -13.14
N HIS A 15 15.71 -0.52 -13.43
CA HIS A 15 16.02 -0.97 -14.80
C HIS A 15 15.06 -2.05 -15.30
N LEU A 16 14.01 -2.39 -14.54
CA LEU A 16 12.94 -3.29 -14.97
C LEU A 16 12.25 -2.78 -16.24
N LEU A 17 12.24 -1.45 -16.44
CA LEU A 17 11.77 -0.81 -17.66
C LEU A 17 12.94 -0.27 -18.48
N THR A 18 12.85 -0.39 -19.80
CA THR A 18 13.81 0.22 -20.72
C THR A 18 13.60 1.74 -20.80
N GLU A 19 14.45 2.44 -21.56
CA GLU A 19 14.26 3.87 -21.82
C GLU A 19 12.96 4.14 -22.59
N GLU A 20 12.55 3.20 -23.42
CA GLU A 20 11.31 3.21 -24.21
C GLU A 20 10.05 2.94 -23.38
N GLY A 21 10.21 2.42 -22.16
CA GLY A 21 9.10 2.13 -21.25
C GLY A 21 8.54 0.70 -21.36
N ASP A 22 9.20 -0.18 -22.12
CA ASP A 22 8.88 -1.60 -22.18
C ASP A 22 9.58 -2.38 -21.05
N LEU A 23 9.09 -3.58 -20.74
CA LEU A 23 9.77 -4.48 -19.79
C LEU A 23 11.11 -4.95 -20.35
N ASN A 24 12.16 -4.84 -19.55
CA ASN A 24 13.50 -5.27 -19.91
C ASN A 24 13.67 -6.78 -19.64
N ASP A 25 13.51 -7.60 -20.67
CA ASP A 25 13.62 -9.07 -20.59
C ASP A 25 14.94 -9.56 -19.99
N GLY A 26 16.05 -8.85 -20.24
CA GLY A 26 17.35 -9.20 -19.68
C GLY A 26 17.40 -9.02 -18.16
N VAL A 27 16.86 -7.90 -17.67
CA VAL A 27 16.75 -7.63 -16.23
C VAL A 27 15.73 -8.56 -15.58
N VAL A 28 14.58 -8.77 -16.20
CA VAL A 28 13.57 -9.74 -15.75
C VAL A 28 14.16 -11.14 -15.59
N SER A 29 14.93 -11.61 -16.59
CA SER A 29 15.61 -12.91 -16.54
C SER A 29 16.61 -13.00 -15.39
N PHE A 30 17.37 -11.94 -15.13
CA PHE A 30 18.29 -11.87 -14.00
C PHE A 30 17.56 -11.90 -12.65
N LEU A 31 16.48 -11.13 -12.51
CA LEU A 31 15.69 -11.05 -11.28
C LEU A 31 15.01 -12.36 -10.91
N TYR A 32 14.65 -13.20 -11.90
CA TYR A 32 14.16 -14.56 -11.64
C TYR A 32 15.18 -15.43 -10.88
N HIS A 33 16.47 -15.23 -11.12
CA HIS A 33 17.53 -16.00 -10.47
C HIS A 33 17.99 -15.36 -9.15
N LEU A 34 17.74 -14.06 -8.98
CA LEU A 34 18.16 -13.31 -7.79
C LEU A 34 17.27 -13.57 -6.57
N PHE A 35 15.95 -13.67 -6.76
CA PHE A 35 15.01 -13.89 -5.67
C PHE A 35 14.64 -15.38 -5.53
N PRO A 36 14.75 -15.98 -4.33
CA PRO A 36 14.48 -17.41 -4.13
C PRO A 36 12.98 -17.74 -4.19
N GLY A 37 12.66 -19.03 -4.38
CA GLY A 37 11.29 -19.55 -4.20
C GLY A 37 10.24 -18.93 -5.13
N ASP A 38 10.61 -18.69 -6.38
CA ASP A 38 9.79 -18.07 -7.43
C ASP A 38 9.16 -16.73 -7.00
N LEU A 39 9.75 -16.06 -6.01
CA LEU A 39 9.19 -14.87 -5.39
C LEU A 39 8.98 -13.74 -6.40
N PHE A 40 9.94 -13.56 -7.31
CA PHE A 40 9.84 -12.55 -8.37
C PHE A 40 8.74 -12.90 -9.39
N VAL A 41 8.59 -14.17 -9.78
CA VAL A 41 7.50 -14.62 -10.67
C VAL A 41 6.14 -14.31 -10.04
N ARG A 42 6.00 -14.64 -8.75
CA ARG A 42 4.75 -14.40 -8.01
C ARG A 42 4.47 -12.91 -7.83
N ALA A 43 5.49 -12.09 -7.58
CA ALA A 43 5.35 -10.63 -7.50
C ALA A 43 4.92 -10.02 -8.84
N MET A 44 5.55 -10.42 -9.96
CA MET A 44 5.14 -9.98 -11.30
C MET A 44 3.72 -10.43 -11.64
N SER A 45 3.36 -11.66 -11.28
CA SER A 45 1.98 -12.16 -11.47
C SER A 45 0.94 -11.31 -10.71
N LEU A 46 1.28 -10.84 -9.50
CA LEU A 46 0.43 -9.92 -8.73
C LEU A 46 0.32 -8.54 -9.38
N LEU A 47 1.45 -8.02 -9.91
CA LEU A 47 1.47 -6.74 -10.62
C LEU A 47 0.57 -6.77 -11.86
N ASP A 48 0.36 -7.93 -12.47
CA ASP A 48 -0.52 -8.12 -13.64
C ASP A 48 -1.95 -8.56 -13.26
N SER A 49 -2.23 -8.93 -12.01
CA SER A 49 -3.49 -9.58 -11.63
C SER A 49 -4.70 -8.65 -11.53
N ARG A 50 -4.47 -7.33 -11.47
CA ARG A 50 -5.51 -6.31 -11.19
C ARG A 50 -6.11 -6.38 -9.79
N ASP A 51 -5.37 -6.92 -8.83
CA ASP A 51 -5.83 -7.01 -7.43
C ASP A 51 -5.07 -6.06 -6.50
N MET A 52 -4.14 -5.26 -7.02
CA MET A 52 -3.32 -4.33 -6.23
C MET A 52 -3.93 -2.94 -6.19
N PHE A 53 -4.13 -2.43 -4.97
CA PHE A 53 -4.72 -1.12 -4.70
C PHE A 53 -3.80 -0.30 -3.80
N ILE A 54 -3.62 0.97 -4.16
CA ILE A 54 -2.92 1.97 -3.37
C ILE A 54 -3.93 3.07 -3.05
N TYR A 55 -4.41 3.09 -1.81
CA TYR A 55 -5.32 4.12 -1.34
C TYR A 55 -4.54 5.28 -0.76
N LEU A 56 -4.85 6.51 -1.21
CA LEU A 56 -4.26 7.75 -0.71
C LEU A 56 -5.31 8.52 0.08
N PHE A 57 -5.04 8.82 1.34
CA PHE A 57 -5.93 9.67 2.12
C PHE A 57 -5.64 11.15 1.85
N ASP A 58 -6.63 11.86 1.32
CA ASP A 58 -6.56 13.29 1.07
C ASP A 58 -7.40 14.07 2.10
N ASP A 59 -6.72 14.60 3.11
CA ASP A 59 -7.32 15.35 4.21
C ASP A 59 -7.69 16.80 3.85
N SER A 60 -7.65 17.16 2.56
CA SER A 60 -7.88 18.51 2.04
C SER A 60 -9.21 19.16 2.44
N ARG A 61 -10.14 18.40 3.02
CA ARG A 61 -11.48 18.86 3.42
C ARG A 61 -11.68 19.02 4.92
N ASN A 62 -10.69 18.67 5.77
CA ASN A 62 -10.83 18.80 7.23
C ASN A 62 -10.39 20.16 7.82
N ALA A 63 -10.26 21.19 6.97
CA ALA A 63 -10.64 22.54 7.39
C ALA A 63 -12.18 22.70 7.54
N CYS A 64 -12.90 21.59 7.70
CA CYS A 64 -14.28 21.55 8.14
C CYS A 64 -14.32 22.19 9.52
N LYS A 65 -14.85 23.41 9.58
CA LYS A 65 -15.17 24.10 10.83
C LYS A 65 -15.86 23.08 11.72
N HIS A 66 -15.25 22.77 12.85
CA HIS A 66 -15.87 21.98 13.90
C HIS A 66 -17.34 22.39 13.97
N SER A 67 -18.25 21.45 13.69
CA SER A 67 -19.61 21.53 14.16
C SER A 67 -19.48 21.73 15.67
N GLU A 68 -19.76 22.94 16.13
CA GLU A 68 -19.86 23.25 17.54
C GLU A 68 -20.74 22.16 18.17
N SER A 69 -20.14 21.38 19.07
CA SER A 69 -20.88 20.44 19.90
C SER A 69 -21.96 21.23 20.62
N THR A 70 -23.21 20.98 20.27
CA THR A 70 -24.33 21.37 21.11
C THR A 70 -24.15 20.69 22.46
N GLU A 71 -23.88 21.49 23.48
CA GLU A 71 -23.85 21.08 24.88
C GLU A 71 -25.11 20.25 25.20
N THR A 72 -24.93 19.02 25.67
CA THR A 72 -26.01 18.24 26.26
C THR A 72 -26.33 18.80 27.65
N GLU A 73 -27.58 19.18 27.87
CA GLU A 73 -28.07 19.66 29.17
C GLU A 73 -27.77 18.67 30.31
N PRO A 74 -27.52 19.14 31.54
CA PRO A 74 -27.21 18.26 32.67
C PRO A 74 -28.47 17.55 33.19
N ASP A 75 -28.40 16.22 33.26
CA ASP A 75 -29.39 15.36 33.89
C ASP A 75 -29.61 15.74 35.37
N ARG A 76 -30.88 15.90 35.76
CA ARG A 76 -31.29 16.12 37.15
C ARG A 76 -31.38 14.78 37.89
N ASP A 77 -30.71 14.72 39.03
CA ASP A 77 -30.76 13.61 39.98
C ASP A 77 -32.19 13.30 40.45
N PHE A 78 -32.64 12.06 40.27
CA PHE A 78 -33.78 11.49 41.00
C PHE A 78 -33.33 10.31 41.85
N VAL A 79 -33.53 10.48 43.15
CA VAL A 79 -33.16 9.57 44.23
C VAL A 79 -34.13 8.37 44.32
N ALA A 80 -33.51 7.19 44.34
CA ALA A 80 -33.83 5.91 45.00
C ALA A 80 -35.28 5.52 45.31
N SER A 81 -35.64 4.29 44.91
CA SER A 81 -36.21 3.29 45.83
C SER A 81 -36.19 1.85 45.29
N SER A 82 -35.49 0.98 46.01
CA SER A 82 -35.84 -0.42 46.38
C SER A 82 -36.11 -1.50 45.33
N SER A 83 -35.21 -2.50 45.31
CA SER A 83 -35.39 -3.94 45.04
C SER A 83 -36.45 -4.58 46.00
N PRO A 84 -36.98 -5.83 45.82
CA PRO A 84 -36.23 -7.05 45.43
C PRO A 84 -36.94 -8.23 44.70
N SER A 85 -36.13 -9.23 44.32
CA SER A 85 -36.34 -10.69 44.54
C SER A 85 -37.04 -11.59 43.48
N ARG A 86 -36.42 -12.79 43.32
CA ARG A 86 -36.88 -14.10 42.77
C ARG A 86 -36.99 -14.18 41.23
N GLY A 87 -36.37 -15.12 40.51
CA GLY A 87 -35.97 -16.50 40.81
C GLY A 87 -36.99 -17.47 40.20
N SER A 88 -36.65 -18.17 39.10
CA SER A 88 -37.09 -19.53 38.74
C SER A 88 -36.69 -19.96 37.32
N GLU A 89 -36.58 -21.27 37.18
CA GLU A 89 -35.99 -22.11 36.14
C GLU A 89 -36.86 -22.33 34.88
N ASN A 90 -36.21 -22.80 33.80
CA ASN A 90 -36.54 -23.96 32.93
C ASN A 90 -35.99 -23.71 31.50
N LYS A 91 -35.09 -24.50 30.89
CA LYS A 91 -35.01 -25.94 30.53
C LYS A 91 -35.83 -26.33 29.28
N LEU A 92 -35.13 -26.98 28.33
CA LEU A 92 -35.56 -27.67 27.09
C LEU A 92 -36.00 -26.75 25.93
N VAL A 93 -35.60 -26.93 24.67
CA VAL A 93 -35.78 -28.13 23.82
C VAL A 93 -34.70 -28.20 22.72
N LYS A 94 -34.07 -29.37 22.56
CA LYS A 94 -33.43 -29.84 21.31
C LYS A 94 -34.50 -30.52 20.46
N LYS A 95 -34.53 -30.27 19.15
CA LYS A 95 -35.00 -31.24 18.16
C LYS A 95 -34.35 -31.04 16.79
N SER A 96 -33.89 -32.16 16.27
CA SER A 96 -33.21 -32.42 15.00
C SER A 96 -34.15 -32.39 13.78
N LEU A 97 -33.52 -32.41 12.60
CA LEU A 97 -33.74 -33.25 11.39
C LEU A 97 -33.48 -32.39 10.13
N GLU A 98 -32.47 -32.71 9.31
CA GLU A 98 -32.53 -33.62 8.14
C GLU A 98 -33.52 -33.08 7.10
N GLN A 99 -33.14 -32.71 5.87
CA GLN A 99 -32.78 -33.50 4.67
C GLN A 99 -33.20 -32.52 3.52
N ASP A 100 -32.69 -32.43 2.29
CA ASP A 100 -32.37 -33.47 1.33
C ASP A 100 -31.84 -32.80 0.04
N GLN A 101 -30.89 -33.48 -0.60
CA GLN A 101 -30.77 -33.78 -2.03
C GLN A 101 -31.12 -32.78 -3.17
N LYS A 102 -30.14 -32.70 -4.10
CA LYS A 102 -30.18 -33.07 -5.54
C LYS A 102 -30.06 -31.97 -6.62
N ASN A 103 -28.93 -32.05 -7.32
CA ASN A 103 -28.72 -32.15 -8.77
C ASN A 103 -29.60 -31.30 -9.74
N HIS A 104 -28.95 -30.43 -10.53
CA HIS A 104 -28.74 -30.68 -11.97
C HIS A 104 -28.01 -29.51 -12.68
N ILE A 105 -26.97 -29.87 -13.46
CA ILE A 105 -26.48 -29.16 -14.66
C ILE A 105 -27.06 -29.94 -15.87
N PRO A 106 -27.40 -29.30 -17.01
CA PRO A 106 -26.53 -29.31 -18.22
C PRO A 106 -26.63 -28.01 -19.07
N GLU A 107 -25.52 -27.44 -19.54
CA GLU A 107 -24.90 -27.55 -20.89
C GLU A 107 -25.30 -26.49 -21.95
N THR A 108 -24.25 -25.83 -22.48
CA THR A 108 -23.96 -25.45 -23.90
C THR A 108 -24.93 -24.56 -24.70
N THR A 109 -24.48 -23.53 -25.44
CA THR A 109 -24.03 -23.58 -26.86
C THR A 109 -23.66 -22.11 -27.28
N LYS A 110 -22.42 -21.73 -27.66
CA LYS A 110 -21.68 -21.78 -28.96
C LYS A 110 -21.93 -20.63 -29.99
N THR A 111 -20.81 -20.03 -30.45
CA THR A 111 -20.52 -19.37 -31.78
C THR A 111 -21.13 -17.96 -32.03
N ARG A 112 -20.54 -16.97 -32.74
CA ARG A 112 -19.53 -16.90 -33.83
C ARG A 112 -19.09 -15.42 -34.08
N ALA A 113 -17.94 -15.25 -34.76
CA ALA A 113 -17.23 -14.01 -35.14
C ALA A 113 -17.77 -13.21 -36.35
N GLN A 114 -17.30 -11.95 -36.51
CA GLN A 114 -16.78 -11.23 -37.72
C GLN A 114 -16.63 -9.72 -37.37
N GLN A 115 -15.49 -9.02 -37.38
CA GLN A 115 -14.44 -8.68 -38.37
C GLN A 115 -14.75 -7.48 -39.32
N ALA A 116 -13.78 -6.54 -39.38
CA ALA A 116 -13.46 -5.56 -40.45
C ALA A 116 -14.36 -4.29 -40.53
N THR A 117 -13.91 -3.06 -40.88
CA THR A 117 -12.65 -2.38 -41.28
C THR A 117 -13.02 -0.91 -41.53
N GLY A 118 -12.08 0.05 -41.48
CA GLY A 118 -12.19 1.26 -42.32
C GLY A 118 -11.69 2.59 -41.74
N GLU A 119 -10.52 3.01 -42.21
CA GLU A 119 -9.81 4.28 -41.98
C GLU A 119 -10.48 5.50 -42.66
N ARG A 120 -10.24 6.73 -42.15
CA ARG A 120 -9.80 7.90 -42.94
C ARG A 120 -9.38 9.10 -42.07
N LYS A 121 -8.17 9.61 -42.37
CA LYS A 121 -7.56 10.90 -42.00
C LYS A 121 -8.20 12.08 -42.76
N LEU A 122 -8.18 13.31 -42.20
CA LEU A 122 -7.28 14.43 -42.58
C LEU A 122 -7.73 15.79 -41.99
N ASP A 123 -6.82 16.40 -41.22
CA ASP A 123 -6.34 17.79 -41.14
C ASP A 123 -7.22 18.98 -41.56
N THR A 124 -7.23 20.05 -40.74
CA THR A 124 -6.71 21.38 -41.14
C THR A 124 -6.39 22.28 -39.93
N ASP A 125 -5.19 22.87 -39.94
CA ASP A 125 -4.67 23.96 -39.08
C ASP A 125 -5.40 25.30 -39.22
N ARG A 126 -5.33 26.16 -38.18
CA ARG A 126 -4.64 27.49 -38.21
C ARG A 126 -4.91 28.41 -36.99
N ASP A 127 -3.79 28.78 -36.36
CA ASP A 127 -3.27 30.12 -36.03
C ASP A 127 -4.03 31.16 -35.17
N LEU A 128 -3.38 31.46 -34.02
CA LEU A 128 -2.88 32.77 -33.54
C LEU A 128 -3.82 33.94 -33.16
N ASN A 129 -3.78 34.31 -31.87
CA ASN A 129 -3.52 35.67 -31.29
C ASN A 129 -3.76 35.57 -29.76
N GLY A 130 -2.93 36.03 -28.82
CA GLY A 130 -2.00 37.16 -28.83
C GLY A 130 -2.70 38.41 -28.26
N VAL A 131 -2.48 38.74 -26.98
CA VAL A 131 -2.22 40.09 -26.41
C VAL A 131 -2.50 40.14 -24.89
N ALA A 132 -1.53 40.72 -24.20
CA ALA A 132 -1.45 41.01 -22.78
C ALA A 132 -2.50 42.02 -22.28
N ASN A 133 -2.82 41.96 -20.98
CA ASN A 133 -3.17 43.17 -20.27
C ASN A 133 -2.71 43.14 -18.80
N THR A 134 -1.82 44.08 -18.52
CA THR A 134 -1.30 44.52 -17.23
C THR A 134 -2.39 45.31 -16.50
N GLY A 135 -2.64 44.98 -15.23
CA GLY A 135 -3.61 45.67 -14.40
C GLY A 135 -3.27 45.55 -12.91
N ILE A 136 -2.45 46.49 -12.44
CA ILE A 136 -2.11 46.72 -11.03
C ILE A 136 -3.37 47.11 -10.27
N SER A 137 -3.67 46.44 -9.15
CA SER A 137 -4.35 47.07 -8.00
C SER A 137 -4.21 46.27 -6.70
N ARG A 138 -3.43 46.89 -5.80
CA ARG A 138 -3.63 47.06 -4.35
C ARG A 138 -3.75 45.82 -3.45
N GLU A 139 -2.66 45.65 -2.70
CA GLU A 139 -2.55 45.05 -1.38
C GLU A 139 -3.71 45.42 -0.44
N THR A 140 -4.37 44.38 0.05
CA THR A 140 -4.88 44.34 1.43
C THR A 140 -4.38 43.05 2.06
N SER A 141 -3.42 43.21 2.97
CA SER A 141 -2.87 42.17 3.83
C SER A 141 -3.98 41.45 4.60
N GLN A 142 -4.33 40.25 4.13
CA GLN A 142 -4.90 39.21 4.97
C GLN A 142 -4.03 37.98 4.80
N LYS A 143 -3.31 37.67 5.88
CA LYS A 143 -2.43 36.54 6.04
C LYS A 143 -3.26 35.25 5.97
N LYS A 144 -3.51 34.77 4.75
CA LYS A 144 -4.03 33.42 4.49
C LYS A 144 -2.91 32.44 4.80
N CYS A 145 -3.04 31.70 5.91
CA CYS A 145 -2.34 30.44 6.05
C CYS A 145 -2.94 29.47 5.01
N ASN A 146 -2.38 29.46 3.81
CA ASN A 146 -2.63 28.41 2.83
C ASN A 146 -1.85 27.17 3.30
N VAL A 147 -2.50 26.33 4.10
CA VAL A 147 -2.11 24.92 4.19
C VAL A 147 -2.58 24.29 2.89
N SER A 148 -1.74 24.34 1.86
CA SER A 148 -2.02 23.67 0.59
C SER A 148 -1.98 22.17 0.83
N SER A 149 -3.13 21.53 0.68
CA SER A 149 -3.29 20.09 0.73
C SER A 149 -2.42 19.43 -0.35
N GLY A 150 -1.56 18.49 0.05
CA GLY A 150 -0.44 18.00 -0.78
C GLY A 150 -0.83 17.34 -2.12
N ILE A 151 -2.07 16.85 -2.26
CA ILE A 151 -2.51 16.10 -3.46
C ILE A 151 -3.17 17.00 -4.52
N GLN A 152 -3.77 18.14 -4.15
CA GLN A 152 -4.62 18.93 -5.06
C GLN A 152 -3.90 19.62 -6.24
N GLY A 153 -2.57 19.54 -6.32
CA GLY A 153 -1.80 20.13 -7.43
C GLY A 153 -0.61 19.30 -7.94
N LYS A 154 -0.42 18.08 -7.42
CA LYS A 154 0.69 17.18 -7.80
C LYS A 154 0.13 15.92 -8.43
N ASN A 155 0.86 15.36 -9.41
CA ASN A 155 0.57 14.01 -9.88
C ASN A 155 0.62 13.05 -8.68
N MET A 156 -0.39 12.19 -8.55
CA MET A 156 -0.50 11.24 -7.42
C MET A 156 0.72 10.31 -7.34
N VAL A 157 1.33 9.98 -8.48
CA VAL A 157 2.61 9.24 -8.57
C VAL A 157 3.73 10.04 -7.94
N ASP A 158 3.93 11.30 -8.36
CA ASP A 158 5.01 12.15 -7.86
C ASP A 158 4.89 12.35 -6.34
N ALA A 159 3.66 12.50 -5.85
CA ALA A 159 3.42 12.73 -4.44
C ALA A 159 3.69 11.49 -3.56
N LEU A 160 3.71 10.27 -4.13
CA LEU A 160 4.15 9.06 -3.44
C LEU A 160 5.68 8.91 -3.36
N TYR A 161 6.40 9.59 -4.26
CA TYR A 161 7.87 9.58 -4.34
C TYR A 161 8.52 10.83 -3.73
N ASP A 162 7.72 11.81 -3.33
CA ASP A 162 8.20 13.04 -2.70
C ASP A 162 8.64 12.75 -1.26
N ASP A 163 9.91 13.03 -0.97
CA ASP A 163 10.52 12.80 0.34
C ASP A 163 10.23 13.95 1.32
N ASP A 164 9.48 15.00 0.93
CA ASP A 164 9.13 16.11 1.82
C ASP A 164 8.27 15.62 3.01
N PRO A 165 8.82 15.59 4.25
CA PRO A 165 8.09 15.11 5.42
C PRO A 165 6.87 15.98 5.74
N ALA A 166 6.84 17.25 5.31
CA ALA A 166 5.70 18.14 5.52
C ALA A 166 4.51 17.80 4.59
N GLN A 167 4.75 17.04 3.52
CA GLN A 167 3.74 16.69 2.51
C GLN A 167 3.53 15.18 2.38
N ARG A 168 4.08 14.39 3.32
CA ARG A 168 4.01 12.94 3.28
C ARG A 168 2.56 12.46 3.29
N ILE A 169 2.16 11.85 2.17
CA ILE A 169 0.81 11.30 2.01
C ILE A 169 0.64 10.06 2.88
N VAL A 170 -0.49 9.98 3.56
CA VAL A 170 -0.92 8.76 4.23
C VAL A 170 -1.48 7.82 3.17
N ASN A 171 -0.81 6.69 2.96
CA ASN A 171 -1.23 5.68 2.01
C ASN A 171 -1.53 4.34 2.69
N ARG A 172 -2.30 3.50 2.00
CA ARG A 172 -2.60 2.13 2.41
C ARG A 172 -2.52 1.21 1.21
N LEU A 173 -1.66 0.20 1.34
CA LEU A 173 -1.38 -0.77 0.30
C LEU A 173 -2.18 -2.03 0.56
N VAL A 174 -3.07 -2.37 -0.38
CA VAL A 174 -4.05 -3.44 -0.21
C VAL A 174 -4.03 -4.35 -1.43
N ILE A 175 -4.14 -5.64 -1.17
CA ILE A 175 -4.31 -6.65 -2.20
C ILE A 175 -5.63 -7.35 -1.96
N LYS A 176 -6.52 -7.26 -2.96
CA LYS A 176 -7.78 -7.99 -2.96
C LYS A 176 -7.47 -9.48 -3.12
N GLN A 177 -8.10 -10.31 -2.31
CA GLN A 177 -8.01 -11.75 -2.47
C GLN A 177 -9.10 -12.24 -3.44
N ASN A 178 -8.83 -13.33 -4.15
CA ASN A 178 -9.79 -13.92 -5.10
C ASN A 178 -11.07 -14.45 -4.44
N ASN A 179 -11.04 -14.70 -3.13
CA ASN A 179 -12.17 -15.21 -2.38
C ASN A 179 -12.75 -14.11 -1.50
N ASP A 180 -14.04 -13.81 -1.66
CA ASP A 180 -14.74 -12.79 -0.87
C ASP A 180 -14.79 -13.10 0.63
N GLN A 181 -14.51 -14.35 1.03
CA GLN A 181 -14.45 -14.78 2.42
C GLN A 181 -13.07 -14.59 3.06
N THR A 182 -12.03 -14.33 2.27
CA THR A 182 -10.68 -14.12 2.80
C THR A 182 -10.43 -12.63 3.01
N PRO A 183 -9.89 -12.22 4.17
CA PRO A 183 -9.61 -10.83 4.44
C PRO A 183 -8.57 -10.27 3.45
N PRO A 184 -8.64 -8.97 3.10
CA PRO A 184 -7.66 -8.36 2.23
C PRO A 184 -6.26 -8.40 2.84
N VAL A 185 -5.24 -8.52 1.99
CA VAL A 185 -3.85 -8.46 2.44
C VAL A 185 -3.40 -7.01 2.51
N CYS A 186 -2.93 -6.57 3.68
CA CYS A 186 -2.39 -5.24 3.90
C CYS A 186 -0.87 -5.28 3.93
N VAL A 187 -0.24 -4.30 3.27
CA VAL A 187 1.22 -4.14 3.22
C VAL A 187 1.62 -2.78 3.77
N ASP A 188 2.70 -2.75 4.56
CA ASP A 188 3.33 -1.54 5.07
C ASP A 188 4.84 -1.60 4.80
N LEU A 189 5.30 -0.90 3.77
CA LEU A 189 6.71 -0.87 3.40
C LEU A 189 7.57 -0.12 4.43
N ASN A 190 7.01 0.89 5.12
CA ASN A 190 7.75 1.67 6.12
C ASN A 190 8.09 0.83 7.35
N ARG A 191 7.32 -0.22 7.61
CA ARG A 191 7.57 -1.15 8.72
C ARG A 191 8.02 -2.54 8.24
N TRP A 192 8.18 -2.70 6.94
CA TRP A 192 8.43 -3.97 6.26
C TRP A 192 7.50 -5.08 6.76
N PHE A 193 6.20 -4.84 6.69
CA PHE A 193 5.17 -5.72 7.21
C PHE A 193 4.16 -6.11 6.13
N CYS A 194 3.67 -7.34 6.20
CA CYS A 194 2.56 -7.82 5.38
C CYS A 194 1.67 -8.76 6.20
N SER A 195 0.35 -8.60 6.08
CA SER A 195 -0.61 -9.44 6.82
C SER A 195 -0.77 -10.86 6.25
N CYS A 196 -0.12 -11.19 5.12
CA CYS A 196 -0.27 -12.52 4.52
C CYS A 196 0.38 -13.64 5.35
N GLU A 197 -0.12 -14.86 5.19
CA GLU A 197 0.37 -16.04 5.92
C GLU A 197 1.85 -16.34 5.67
N GLU A 198 2.33 -16.18 4.42
CA GLU A 198 3.72 -16.45 4.04
C GLU A 198 4.71 -15.58 4.81
N PHE A 199 4.46 -14.26 4.88
CA PHE A 199 5.29 -13.34 5.66
C PHE A 199 5.30 -13.70 7.14
N ASN A 200 4.12 -13.92 7.72
CA ASN A 200 4.00 -14.27 9.14
C ASN A 200 4.72 -15.58 9.48
N THR A 201 4.65 -16.57 8.59
CA THR A 201 5.33 -17.86 8.75
C THR A 201 6.85 -17.69 8.72
N GLN A 202 7.37 -16.97 7.71
CA GLN A 202 8.81 -16.69 7.61
C GLN A 202 9.31 -15.86 8.80
N PHE A 203 8.58 -14.81 9.19
CA PHE A 203 8.92 -13.96 10.33
C PHE A 203 8.97 -14.77 11.63
N LEU A 204 7.98 -15.64 11.87
CA LEU A 204 7.95 -16.52 13.03
C LEU A 204 9.13 -17.49 13.06
N GLN A 205 9.47 -18.10 11.92
CA GLN A 205 10.52 -19.11 11.83
C GLN A 205 11.92 -18.50 11.88
N ASN A 206 12.16 -17.40 11.17
CA ASN A 206 13.50 -16.88 10.95
C ASN A 206 13.89 -15.82 11.99
N ILE A 207 12.94 -15.06 12.53
CA ILE A 207 13.22 -13.94 13.45
C ILE A 207 12.84 -14.30 14.89
N ILE A 208 11.64 -14.86 15.10
CA ILE A 208 11.14 -15.18 16.45
C ILE A 208 11.71 -16.50 16.98
N LYS A 209 11.69 -17.57 16.16
CA LYS A 209 12.10 -18.93 16.53
C LYS A 209 13.27 -19.45 15.66
N PRO A 210 14.42 -18.77 15.63
CA PRO A 210 15.54 -19.17 14.79
C PRO A 210 15.97 -20.62 15.09
N THR A 211 16.15 -21.42 14.05
CA THR A 211 16.33 -22.88 14.14
C THR A 211 17.72 -23.33 14.59
N ASN A 212 18.71 -22.45 14.77
CA ASN A 212 20.11 -22.85 15.05
C ASN A 212 20.81 -22.04 16.16
N THR A 213 21.22 -22.75 17.21
CA THR A 213 22.52 -22.73 17.94
C THR A 213 23.21 -21.44 18.37
N ASP A 214 22.62 -20.26 18.29
CA ASP A 214 23.23 -19.11 18.98
C ASP A 214 23.07 -19.28 20.50
N PRO A 215 24.12 -18.98 21.30
CA PRO A 215 24.01 -19.03 22.75
C PRO A 215 22.85 -18.14 23.21
N PRO A 216 22.17 -18.49 24.31
CA PRO A 216 21.00 -17.77 24.80
C PRO A 216 21.42 -16.41 25.39
N ASP A 217 21.86 -15.48 24.56
CA ASP A 217 22.21 -14.13 24.98
C ASP A 217 21.53 -13.09 24.07
N GLN A 218 20.42 -12.58 24.58
CA GLN A 218 20.04 -11.16 24.61
C GLN A 218 19.97 -10.35 23.30
N THR A 219 20.04 -10.98 22.13
CA THR A 219 19.76 -10.29 20.86
C THR A 219 18.29 -9.90 20.81
N THR A 220 18.02 -8.59 20.85
CA THR A 220 16.67 -8.03 20.71
C THR A 220 16.09 -8.40 19.34
N LEU A 221 14.76 -8.47 19.23
CA LEU A 221 14.09 -8.69 17.95
C LEU A 221 14.55 -7.70 16.88
N TYR A 222 14.77 -6.44 17.29
CA TYR A 222 15.31 -5.39 16.43
C TYR A 222 16.66 -5.78 15.83
N SER A 223 17.63 -6.19 16.66
CA SER A 223 18.99 -6.54 16.18
C SER A 223 19.03 -7.74 15.23
N ARG A 224 17.98 -8.57 15.24
CA ARG A 224 17.83 -9.71 14.33
C ARG A 224 17.19 -9.31 13.00
N ALA A 225 16.14 -8.49 13.07
CA ALA A 225 15.34 -8.10 11.91
C ALA A 225 15.94 -6.91 11.14
N VAL A 226 16.70 -6.05 11.81
CA VAL A 226 17.20 -4.78 11.27
C VAL A 226 18.72 -4.82 11.17
N GLN A 227 19.23 -4.23 10.09
CA GLN A 227 20.63 -3.92 9.89
C GLN A 227 20.81 -2.41 9.93
N ASP A 228 21.67 -1.96 10.84
CA ASP A 228 22.07 -0.57 10.98
C ASP A 228 23.34 -0.34 10.18
N LEU A 229 23.33 0.67 9.31
CA LEU A 229 24.48 1.12 8.55
C LEU A 229 24.88 2.51 9.02
N ASN A 230 26.05 2.62 9.66
CA ASN A 230 26.60 3.91 10.05
C ASN A 230 27.18 4.63 8.81
N THR A 231 26.73 5.86 8.57
CA THR A 231 27.13 6.71 7.44
C THR A 231 28.27 7.68 7.78
N ASP A 232 28.81 7.67 9.00
CA ASP A 232 29.95 8.49 9.43
C ASP A 232 31.22 8.26 8.57
N HIS A 233 31.36 7.05 8.03
CA HIS A 233 32.57 6.60 7.33
C HIS A 233 32.29 6.02 5.93
N VAL A 234 31.02 5.84 5.58
CA VAL A 234 30.57 5.28 4.30
C VAL A 234 29.53 6.22 3.72
N PRO A 235 29.63 6.60 2.44
CA PRO A 235 28.61 7.43 1.82
C PRO A 235 27.22 6.79 1.97
N GLN A 236 26.23 7.64 2.20
CA GLN A 236 24.84 7.24 2.33
C GLN A 236 24.41 6.42 1.10
N ARG A 237 23.78 5.27 1.35
CA ARG A 237 23.27 4.42 0.28
C ARG A 237 22.04 5.07 -0.35
N SER A 238 21.98 5.02 -1.69
CA SER A 238 20.83 5.42 -2.49
C SER A 238 19.67 4.42 -2.43
N ASP A 239 19.95 3.19 -2.02
CA ASP A 239 18.97 2.12 -1.98
C ASP A 239 17.86 2.39 -0.96
N ARG A 240 16.62 2.34 -1.43
CA ARG A 240 15.39 2.51 -0.66
C ARG A 240 14.68 1.18 -0.43
N PHE A 241 15.12 0.10 -1.08
CA PHE A 241 14.54 -1.22 -0.92
C PHE A 241 14.72 -1.70 0.52
N ALA A 242 13.61 -2.09 1.16
CA ALA A 242 13.58 -2.49 2.57
C ALA A 242 14.14 -1.44 3.56
N GLN A 243 14.30 -0.19 3.14
CA GLN A 243 14.74 0.89 4.02
C GLN A 243 13.61 1.26 4.97
N LEU A 244 13.94 1.35 6.26
CA LEU A 244 13.01 1.77 7.31
C LEU A 244 13.13 3.30 7.52
N PRO A 245 12.06 3.97 7.99
CA PRO A 245 12.11 5.38 8.34
C PRO A 245 13.23 5.63 9.36
N HIS A 246 14.07 6.61 9.05
CA HIS A 246 15.11 7.10 9.93
C HIS A 246 15.00 8.63 10.01
N ASN A 247 15.50 9.20 11.09
CA ASN A 247 15.65 10.64 11.17
C ASN A 247 16.89 11.02 10.33
N PRO A 248 16.81 11.92 9.34
CA PRO A 248 17.97 12.32 8.56
C PRO A 248 19.07 13.02 9.38
N ALA A 249 18.75 13.45 10.61
CA ALA A 249 19.75 13.92 11.56
C ALA A 249 20.61 12.78 12.16
N ASP A 250 20.13 11.55 12.11
CA ASP A 250 20.85 10.38 12.59
C ASP A 250 21.76 9.88 11.45
N HIS A 251 23.07 9.78 11.71
CA HIS A 251 24.06 9.23 10.76
C HIS A 251 23.95 7.70 10.63
N VAL A 252 22.73 7.16 10.68
CA VAL A 252 22.43 5.73 10.64
C VAL A 252 21.27 5.49 9.69
N GLN A 253 21.48 4.62 8.70
CA GLN A 253 20.39 4.10 7.87
C GLN A 253 19.96 2.73 8.38
N HIS A 254 18.66 2.52 8.47
CA HIS A 254 18.06 1.27 8.92
C HIS A 254 17.50 0.51 7.72
N TYR A 255 17.87 -0.76 7.59
CA TYR A 255 17.34 -1.66 6.57
C TYR A 255 16.77 -2.90 7.23
N PHE A 256 15.58 -3.32 6.83
CA PHE A 256 15.08 -4.62 7.20
C PHE A 256 15.87 -5.71 6.46
N ARG A 257 16.26 -6.77 7.15
CA ARG A 257 16.92 -7.95 6.56
C ARG A 257 15.89 -8.76 5.78
N HIS A 258 15.60 -8.32 4.56
CA HIS A 258 14.54 -8.89 3.72
C HIS A 258 14.78 -10.37 3.38
N GLU A 259 16.01 -10.87 3.49
CA GLU A 259 16.35 -12.30 3.36
C GLU A 259 15.72 -13.15 4.47
N MET A 260 15.39 -12.54 5.61
CA MET A 260 14.78 -13.23 6.75
C MET A 260 13.27 -13.36 6.60
N ALA A 261 12.60 -12.37 6.01
CA ALA A 261 11.15 -12.40 5.80
C ALA A 261 10.76 -11.48 4.64
N MET A 262 10.30 -12.08 3.54
CA MET A 262 9.79 -11.38 2.37
C MET A 262 8.78 -12.26 1.64
N CYS A 263 7.62 -11.68 1.34
CA CYS A 263 6.56 -12.32 0.57
C CYS A 263 6.37 -11.61 -0.78
N PRO A 264 5.66 -12.23 -1.74
CA PRO A 264 5.42 -11.64 -3.06
C PRO A 264 4.76 -10.26 -2.99
N HIS A 265 3.90 -10.03 -2.01
CA HIS A 265 3.19 -8.76 -1.81
C HIS A 265 4.15 -7.62 -1.43
N LEU A 266 5.09 -7.87 -0.52
CA LEU A 266 6.13 -6.90 -0.15
C LEU A 266 7.01 -6.58 -1.34
N LEU A 267 7.46 -7.61 -2.05
CA LEU A 267 8.29 -7.42 -3.24
C LEU A 267 7.55 -6.63 -4.32
N ALA A 268 6.29 -6.95 -4.62
CA ALA A 268 5.49 -6.25 -5.62
C ALA A 268 5.32 -4.76 -5.29
N PHE A 269 4.94 -4.41 -4.05
CA PHE A 269 4.84 -3.01 -3.66
C PHE A 269 6.20 -2.32 -3.54
N ALA A 270 7.27 -3.02 -3.14
CA ALA A 270 8.61 -2.47 -3.12
C ALA A 270 9.09 -2.14 -4.54
N ILE A 271 8.82 -3.01 -5.53
CA ILE A 271 9.04 -2.71 -6.96
C ILE A 271 8.32 -1.43 -7.35
N LEU A 272 7.06 -1.26 -6.92
CA LEU A 272 6.25 -0.10 -7.29
C LEU A 272 6.60 1.21 -6.58
N LEU A 273 7.11 1.18 -5.34
CA LEU A 273 7.21 2.39 -4.51
C LEU A 273 8.64 2.68 -4.01
N GLN A 274 9.54 1.71 -4.04
CA GLN A 274 10.92 1.88 -3.58
C GLN A 274 11.94 1.89 -4.73
N THR A 275 11.48 1.95 -6.00
CA THR A 275 12.36 1.97 -7.18
C THR A 275 12.36 3.35 -7.85
N SER A 276 11.54 3.56 -8.88
CA SER A 276 11.41 4.82 -9.62
C SER A 276 9.95 5.10 -9.97
N ALA A 277 9.58 6.39 -10.02
CA ALA A 277 8.24 6.84 -10.40
C ALA A 277 7.80 6.34 -11.79
N ARG A 278 8.76 6.06 -12.68
CA ARG A 278 8.51 5.47 -14.01
C ARG A 278 7.90 4.07 -13.90
N VAL A 279 8.39 3.25 -12.97
CA VAL A 279 7.86 1.90 -12.72
C VAL A 279 6.43 1.97 -12.21
N LEU A 280 6.15 2.84 -11.23
CA LEU A 280 4.78 3.05 -10.76
C LEU A 280 3.85 3.50 -11.90
N SER A 281 4.25 4.53 -12.64
CA SER A 281 3.46 5.09 -13.75
C SER A 281 3.17 4.04 -14.83
N TYR A 282 4.11 3.15 -15.11
CA TYR A 282 3.87 2.06 -16.07
C TYR A 282 2.73 1.14 -15.62
N PHE A 283 2.70 0.73 -14.35
CA PHE A 283 1.66 -0.17 -13.85
C PHE A 283 0.32 0.53 -13.56
N THR A 284 0.32 1.84 -13.28
CA THR A 284 -0.92 2.60 -13.03
C THR A 284 -1.52 3.21 -14.29
N ASP A 285 -0.70 3.78 -15.16
CA ASP A 285 -1.16 4.63 -16.28
C ASP A 285 -1.08 3.89 -17.62
N THR A 286 -0.01 3.13 -17.86
CA THR A 286 0.21 2.42 -19.14
C THR A 286 -0.52 1.08 -19.17
N ASN A 287 -0.19 0.18 -18.24
CA ASN A 287 -0.78 -1.16 -18.15
C ASN A 287 -2.11 -1.17 -17.40
N MET A 288 -2.31 -0.20 -16.51
CA MET A 288 -3.52 -0.05 -15.69
C MET A 288 -3.88 -1.34 -14.92
N THR A 289 -2.87 -2.01 -14.36
CA THR A 289 -3.03 -3.22 -13.56
C THR A 289 -2.93 -2.96 -12.06
N VAL A 290 -2.44 -1.80 -11.65
CA VAL A 290 -2.41 -1.34 -10.26
C VAL A 290 -3.29 -0.11 -10.14
N TYR A 291 -4.19 -0.08 -9.16
CA TYR A 291 -5.14 1.00 -8.98
C TYR A 291 -4.70 1.99 -7.90
N LEU A 292 -4.62 3.26 -8.27
CA LEU A 292 -4.33 4.36 -7.35
C LEU A 292 -5.63 5.13 -7.08
N ILE A 293 -6.10 5.12 -5.83
CA ILE A 293 -7.42 5.63 -5.45
C ILE A 293 -7.30 6.66 -4.33
N THR A 294 -7.83 7.87 -4.54
CA THR A 294 -7.92 8.88 -3.48
C THR A 294 -9.17 8.67 -2.64
N VAL A 295 -8.99 8.67 -1.32
CA VAL A 295 -10.07 8.60 -0.33
C VAL A 295 -10.14 9.94 0.38
N HIS A 296 -11.32 10.55 0.32
CA HIS A 296 -11.55 11.89 0.89
C HIS A 296 -12.39 11.87 2.16
N ASN A 297 -13.07 10.74 2.42
CA ASN A 297 -13.92 10.58 3.59
C ASN A 297 -13.21 9.67 4.61
N LEU A 298 -13.13 10.12 5.86
CA LEU A 298 -12.59 9.33 6.96
C LEU A 298 -13.36 8.03 7.16
N ASP A 299 -14.68 8.01 7.00
CA ASP A 299 -15.50 6.81 7.14
C ASP A 299 -15.15 5.76 6.07
N GLU A 300 -14.97 6.20 4.82
CA GLU A 300 -14.50 5.32 3.73
C GLU A 300 -13.09 4.79 4.02
N TRP A 301 -12.22 5.65 4.55
CA TRP A 301 -10.86 5.25 4.95
C TRP A 301 -10.89 4.19 6.05
N LEU A 302 -11.70 4.39 7.09
CA LEU A 302 -11.87 3.44 8.18
C LEU A 302 -12.50 2.13 7.71
N ASN A 303 -13.46 2.18 6.78
CA ASN A 303 -14.08 0.99 6.20
C ASN A 303 -13.07 0.06 5.52
N LEU A 304 -11.97 0.58 4.97
CA LEU A 304 -10.88 -0.23 4.41
C LEU A 304 -10.18 -1.13 5.45
N HIS A 305 -10.38 -0.87 6.74
CA HIS A 305 -9.72 -1.58 7.84
C HIS A 305 -10.62 -2.60 8.54
N LEU A 306 -11.95 -2.56 8.31
CA LEU A 306 -12.93 -3.31 9.11
C LEU A 306 -12.81 -4.83 8.97
N ASN A 307 -12.28 -5.33 7.85
CA ASN A 307 -12.14 -6.76 7.59
C ASN A 307 -10.67 -7.23 7.64
N VAL A 308 -9.76 -6.45 8.21
CA VAL A 308 -8.33 -6.81 8.27
C VAL A 308 -8.00 -7.61 9.53
N VAL A 309 -8.78 -7.44 10.61
CA VAL A 309 -8.60 -8.12 11.89
C VAL A 309 -9.95 -8.68 12.30
N ASP A 310 -10.08 -10.00 12.26
CA ASP A 310 -11.20 -10.76 12.83
C ASP A 310 -10.90 -11.18 14.28
#